data_AF-A0A224Y541-F1
#
_entry.id   AF-A0A224Y541-F1
#
_cell.length_a   1.000
_cell.length_b   1.000
_cell.length_c   1.000
_cell.angle_alpha   90.00
_cell.angle_beta   90.00
_cell.angle_gamma   90.00
#
_symmetry.space_group_name_H-M   'P 1'
#
loop_
_entity.id
_entity.type
_entity.pdbx_description
1 polymer ?
#
loop_
_entity_poly.entity_id
_entity_poly.type
_entity_poly.pdbx_seq_one_letter_code
_entity_poly.pdbx_strand_id
1 'polypeptide(L)'
;MDCTAALFFLSFFHVHNAYVKDDSCEGRGYLCITFTDCPANLTLPFRGCRGWKNCCNYPDYAWCNKRGGYCKADCENSEIEHKYGRCSREEYKCCFSIAKSSKHRW
;
A
#
# COMPACT_ATOMS: atom_id res chain seq x y z
N MET A 1 21.00 -47.17 3.55
CA MET A 1 20.96 -46.62 4.91
C MET A 1 22.18 -45.71 5.02
N ASP A 2 22.10 -44.39 5.10
CA ASP A 2 20.99 -43.50 5.42
C ASP A 2 21.22 -42.12 4.77
N CYS A 3 20.42 -41.79 3.74
CA CYS A 3 20.41 -40.46 3.12
C CYS A 3 19.19 -39.64 3.56
N THR A 4 18.70 -39.88 4.77
CA THR A 4 17.47 -39.26 5.31
C THR A 4 17.73 -38.05 6.21
N ALA A 5 18.99 -37.77 6.58
CA ALA A 5 19.33 -36.65 7.47
C ALA A 5 19.42 -35.28 6.76
N ALA A 6 19.55 -35.25 5.42
CA ALA A 6 19.71 -34.00 4.68
C ALA A 6 18.39 -33.26 4.41
N LEU A 7 17.25 -33.92 4.55
CA LEU A 7 15.93 -33.33 4.25
C LEU A 7 15.35 -32.52 5.42
N PHE A 8 15.89 -32.64 6.64
CA PHE A 8 15.38 -31.91 7.80
C PHE A 8 16.00 -30.51 7.99
N PHE A 9 17.11 -30.19 7.31
CA PHE A 9 17.75 -28.88 7.43
C PHE A 9 17.19 -27.82 6.47
N LEU A 10 16.49 -28.22 5.41
CA LEU A 10 15.93 -27.27 4.43
C LEU A 10 14.53 -26.74 4.82
N SER A 11 13.88 -27.31 5.83
CA SER A 11 12.53 -26.90 6.26
C SER A 11 12.49 -25.78 7.29
N PHE A 12 13.62 -25.33 7.85
CA PHE A 12 13.66 -24.25 8.85
C PHE A 12 13.89 -22.85 8.27
N PHE A 13 14.12 -22.74 6.96
CA PHE A 13 13.97 -21.45 6.26
C PHE A 13 12.51 -21.21 5.85
N HIS A 14 11.55 -21.61 6.70
CA HIS A 14 10.25 -20.97 6.73
C HIS A 14 10.46 -19.54 7.19
N VAL A 15 10.81 -18.73 6.20
CA VAL A 15 10.68 -17.29 6.10
C VAL A 15 9.54 -16.82 7.01
N HIS A 16 9.90 -16.49 8.25
CA HIS A 16 9.20 -15.49 9.04
C HIS A 16 9.44 -14.15 8.34
N ASN A 17 8.83 -13.98 7.17
CA ASN A 17 8.38 -12.66 6.77
C ASN A 17 7.22 -12.35 7.72
N ALA A 18 7.56 -12.01 8.97
CA ALA A 18 6.65 -11.30 9.84
C ALA A 18 6.24 -10.09 9.03
N TYR A 19 5.03 -10.12 8.49
CA TYR A 19 4.40 -9.00 7.83
C TYR A 19 4.37 -7.90 8.86
N VAL A 20 5.39 -7.03 8.87
CA VAL A 20 5.45 -5.89 9.75
C VAL A 20 4.28 -5.04 9.31
N LYS A 21 3.20 -5.12 10.08
CA LYS A 21 1.99 -4.36 9.83
C LYS A 21 2.42 -2.91 9.88
N ASP A 22 2.45 -2.25 8.72
CA ASP A 22 2.82 -0.85 8.65
C ASP A 22 1.75 -0.06 9.40
N ASP A 23 2.08 0.36 10.62
CA ASP A 23 1.18 1.13 11.47
C ASP A 23 1.07 2.60 11.03
N SER A 24 1.73 2.97 9.92
CA SER A 24 1.60 4.29 9.31
C SER A 24 0.17 4.59 8.84
N CYS A 25 -0.11 5.88 8.65
CA CYS A 25 -1.36 6.36 8.07
C CYS A 25 -1.74 5.60 6.80
N GLU A 26 -0.83 5.54 5.84
CA GLU A 26 -1.04 4.85 4.56
C GLU A 26 -1.09 3.34 4.77
N GLY A 27 -0.27 2.80 5.67
CA GLY A 27 -0.29 1.42 6.14
C GLY A 27 -1.65 0.91 6.60
N ARG A 28 -2.46 1.81 7.15
CA ARG A 28 -3.84 1.57 7.59
C ARG A 28 -4.90 1.86 6.52
N GLY A 29 -4.49 2.25 5.31
CA GLY A 29 -5.36 2.56 4.18
C GLY A 29 -5.90 4.00 4.17
N TYR A 30 -5.37 4.88 5.02
CA TYR A 30 -5.72 6.29 5.04
C TYR A 30 -4.83 7.11 4.10
N LEU A 31 -5.07 8.42 4.04
CA LEU A 31 -4.32 9.32 3.17
C LEU A 31 -3.52 10.35 3.95
N CYS A 32 -2.31 10.63 3.49
CA CYS A 32 -1.53 11.78 3.92
C CYS A 32 -1.88 13.00 3.07
N ILE A 33 -2.69 13.90 3.63
CA ILE A 33 -3.20 15.10 2.94
C ILE A 33 -2.67 16.34 3.66
N THR A 34 -2.39 17.39 2.91
CA THR A 34 -2.03 18.72 3.43
C THR A 34 -3.02 19.20 4.49
N PHE A 35 -2.52 19.81 5.57
CA PHE A 35 -3.35 20.24 6.70
C PHE A 35 -4.49 21.21 6.30
N THR A 36 -4.35 21.92 5.18
CA THR A 36 -5.38 22.81 4.62
C THR A 36 -6.55 22.08 3.98
N ASP A 37 -6.28 20.90 3.41
CA ASP A 37 -7.25 20.16 2.58
C ASP A 37 -7.89 19.00 3.36
N CYS A 38 -7.31 18.68 4.52
CA CYS A 38 -7.85 17.72 5.45
C CYS A 38 -8.60 18.42 6.57
N PRO A 39 -9.95 18.38 6.58
CA PRO A 39 -10.71 19.02 7.63
C PRO A 39 -10.46 18.31 8.97
N ALA A 40 -10.51 19.08 10.07
CA ALA A 40 -10.12 18.61 11.39
C ALA A 40 -10.94 17.38 11.87
N ASN A 41 -12.20 17.27 11.45
CA ASN A 41 -13.08 16.14 11.77
C ASN A 41 -12.68 14.82 11.07
N LEU A 42 -11.89 14.88 10.01
CA LEU A 42 -11.38 13.71 9.28
C LEU A 42 -9.90 13.44 9.60
N THR A 43 -9.25 14.33 10.36
CA THR A 43 -7.86 14.13 10.77
C THR A 43 -7.75 13.01 11.80
N LEU A 44 -6.83 12.09 11.54
CA LEU A 44 -6.51 10.94 12.39
C LEU A 44 -5.14 11.14 13.05
N PRO A 45 -4.96 10.71 14.31
CA PRO A 45 -3.69 10.86 15.04
C PRO A 45 -2.65 9.78 14.66
N PHE A 46 -2.63 9.32 13.41
CA PHE A 46 -1.68 8.32 12.94
C PHE A 46 -0.41 8.96 12.38
N ARG A 47 0.74 8.36 12.68
CA ARG A 47 2.06 8.81 12.22
C ARG A 47 2.34 8.31 10.80
N GLY A 48 3.42 8.79 10.19
CA GLY A 48 3.93 8.32 8.89
C GLY A 48 3.71 9.29 7.73
N CYS A 49 2.89 10.31 7.89
CA CYS A 49 2.83 11.41 6.93
C CYS A 49 4.08 12.29 7.03
N ARG A 50 4.76 12.50 5.90
CA ARG A 50 5.94 13.36 5.80
C ARG A 50 5.54 14.79 5.44
N GLY A 51 6.29 15.76 5.96
CA GLY A 51 6.06 17.18 5.69
C GLY A 51 4.82 17.72 6.42
N TRP A 52 4.21 18.76 5.87
CA TRP A 52 3.06 19.46 6.44
C TRP A 52 1.74 18.77 6.04
N LYS A 53 1.66 17.46 6.28
CA LYS A 53 0.52 16.61 5.92
C LYS A 53 -0.01 15.87 7.15
N ASN A 54 -1.32 15.79 7.27
CA ASN A 54 -2.05 15.04 8.28
C ASN A 54 -2.48 13.68 7.74
N CYS A 55 -2.66 12.72 8.63
CA CYS A 55 -3.36 11.49 8.28
C CYS A 55 -4.86 11.74 8.25
N CYS A 56 -5.55 11.31 7.20
CA CYS A 56 -6.93 11.71 6.94
C CYS A 56 -7.81 10.53 6.56
N ASN A 57 -8.99 10.48 7.17
CA ASN A 57 -9.98 9.44 6.96
C ASN A 57 -10.79 9.70 5.69
N TYR A 58 -10.27 9.22 4.56
CA TYR A 58 -10.97 9.22 3.28
C TYR A 58 -11.05 7.77 2.74
N PRO A 59 -11.94 6.94 3.31
CA PRO A 59 -12.00 5.52 2.98
C PRO A 59 -12.41 5.30 1.51
N ASP A 60 -13.17 6.23 0.92
CA ASP A 60 -13.51 6.18 -0.50
C ASP A 60 -12.28 6.32 -1.40
N TYR A 61 -11.27 7.06 -0.94
CA TYR A 61 -10.01 7.16 -1.65
C TYR A 61 -9.12 5.93 -1.40
N ALA A 62 -9.45 5.00 -0.49
CA ALA A 62 -8.72 3.73 -0.43
C ALA A 62 -8.91 2.91 -1.72
N TRP A 63 -9.99 3.14 -2.48
CA TRP A 63 -10.23 2.48 -3.75
C TRP A 63 -9.28 2.96 -4.85
N CYS A 64 -8.66 2.01 -5.55
CA CYS A 64 -7.62 2.27 -6.54
C CYS A 64 -8.06 3.24 -7.64
N ASN A 65 -9.28 3.05 -8.16
CA ASN A 65 -9.87 3.89 -9.20
C ASN A 65 -10.07 5.34 -8.75
N LYS A 66 -10.37 5.59 -7.47
CA LYS A 66 -10.54 6.93 -6.90
C LYS A 66 -9.22 7.68 -6.75
N ARG A 67 -8.09 6.97 -6.69
CA ARG A 67 -6.75 7.55 -6.72
C ARG A 67 -6.20 7.76 -8.12
N GLY A 68 -6.93 7.35 -9.17
CA GLY A 68 -6.44 7.38 -10.56
C GLY A 68 -5.54 6.20 -10.95
N GLY A 69 -5.54 5.13 -10.14
CA GLY A 69 -4.90 3.87 -10.46
C GLY A 69 -5.87 2.86 -11.10
N TYR A 70 -5.33 1.73 -11.52
CA TYR A 70 -6.06 0.62 -12.13
C TYR A 70 -5.82 -0.67 -11.36
N CYS A 71 -6.87 -1.48 -11.21
CA CYS A 71 -6.78 -2.79 -10.60
C CYS A 71 -6.37 -3.85 -11.64
N LYS A 72 -5.25 -4.51 -11.40
CA LYS A 72 -4.69 -5.56 -12.28
C LYS A 72 -4.16 -6.72 -11.45
N ALA A 73 -4.05 -7.91 -12.04
CA ALA A 73 -3.41 -9.05 -11.35
C ALA A 73 -1.95 -8.75 -10.99
N ASP A 74 -1.22 -8.15 -11.92
CA ASP A 74 0.15 -7.67 -11.72
C ASP A 74 0.34 -6.30 -12.39
N CYS A 75 1.16 -5.46 -11.76
CA CYS A 75 1.55 -4.16 -12.32
C CYS A 75 2.63 -4.36 -13.39
N GLU A 76 2.53 -3.63 -14.49
CA GLU A 76 3.53 -3.69 -15.56
C GLU A 76 4.82 -2.98 -15.13
N ASN A 77 5.95 -3.23 -15.83
CA ASN A 77 7.24 -2.58 -15.55
C ASN A 77 7.21 -1.04 -15.60
N SER A 78 6.19 -0.46 -16.26
CA SER A 78 5.98 0.98 -16.38
C SER A 78 5.01 1.54 -15.32
N GLU A 79 4.64 0.72 -14.33
CA GLU A 79 3.66 1.04 -13.30
C GLU A 79 4.25 0.89 -11.90
N ILE A 80 3.68 1.61 -10.94
CA ILE A 80 4.02 1.53 -9.52
C ILE A 80 2.86 0.86 -8.80
N GLU A 81 3.14 -0.22 -8.08
CA GLU A 81 2.18 -0.85 -7.19
C GLU A 81 1.95 0.02 -5.95
N HIS A 82 0.68 0.28 -5.64
CA HIS A 82 0.26 0.95 -4.44
C HIS A 82 -0.29 -0.06 -3.44
N LYS A 83 0.55 -0.42 -2.47
CA LYS A 83 0.30 -1.47 -1.46
C LYS A 83 -0.99 -1.32 -0.66
N TYR A 84 -1.53 -0.11 -0.57
CA TYR A 84 -2.72 0.20 0.22
C TYR A 84 -3.95 0.56 -0.63
N GLY A 85 -3.86 0.41 -1.95
CA GLY A 85 -4.99 0.63 -2.85
C GLY A 85 -5.88 -0.60 -2.87
N ARG A 86 -7.18 -0.41 -2.66
CA ARG A 86 -8.19 -1.48 -2.66
C ARG A 86 -8.76 -1.68 -4.06
N CYS A 87 -9.00 -2.95 -4.38
CA CYS A 87 -9.66 -3.39 -5.60
C CYS A 87 -10.91 -4.18 -5.24
N SER A 88 -11.89 -4.25 -6.16
CA SER A 88 -13.12 -5.02 -5.93
C SER A 88 -12.88 -6.52 -5.84
N ARG A 89 -11.77 -6.98 -6.43
CA ARG A 89 -11.26 -8.34 -6.35
C ARG A 89 -9.99 -8.33 -5.51
N GLU A 90 -9.90 -9.21 -4.52
CA GLU A 90 -8.80 -9.24 -3.55
C GLU A 90 -7.47 -9.68 -4.19
N GLU A 91 -7.53 -10.47 -5.27
CA GLU A 91 -6.37 -10.92 -6.02
C GLU A 91 -5.73 -9.82 -6.89
N TYR A 92 -6.37 -8.65 -7.00
CA TYR A 92 -5.87 -7.55 -7.83
C TYR A 92 -5.09 -6.53 -7.01
N LYS A 93 -3.95 -6.14 -7.56
CA LYS A 93 -3.09 -5.07 -7.09
C LYS A 93 -3.54 -3.74 -7.67
N CYS A 94 -3.34 -2.67 -6.91
CA CYS A 94 -3.57 -1.32 -7.38
C CYS A 94 -2.31 -0.77 -8.05
N CYS A 95 -2.38 -0.47 -9.35
CA CYS A 95 -1.24 -0.04 -10.17
C CYS A 95 -1.43 1.39 -10.69
N PHE A 96 -0.36 2.19 -10.65
CA PHE A 96 -0.33 3.56 -11.17
C PHE A 96 0.62 3.65 -12.35
N SER A 97 0.14 4.10 -13.51
CA SER A 97 1.01 4.32 -14.66
C SER A 97 1.96 5.49 -14.41
N ILE A 98 3.26 5.28 -14.67
CA ILE A 98 4.30 6.31 -14.56
C ILE A 98 4.19 7.32 -15.72
N ALA A 99 3.36 7.03 -16.73
CA ALA A 99 3.12 7.87 -17.90
C ALA A 99 2.57 9.25 -17.51
N LYS A 100 3.49 10.23 -17.37
CA LYS A 100 3.29 11.67 -17.25
C LYS A 100 2.07 12.05 -16.39
N SER A 101 2.22 11.98 -15.07
CA SER A 101 1.48 12.89 -14.19
C SER A 101 1.93 14.33 -14.49
N SER A 102 1.38 14.93 -15.53
CA SER A 102 1.52 16.37 -15.84
C SER A 102 0.26 17.15 -15.49
N LYS A 103 -0.69 16.57 -14.74
CA LYS A 103 -1.90 17.31 -14.34
C LYS A 103 -2.31 17.25 -12.87
N HIS A 104 -1.69 16.45 -12.01
CA HIS A 104 -2.00 16.49 -10.58
C HIS A 104 -0.75 16.25 -9.74
N ARG A 105 0.03 17.33 -9.59
CA ARG A 105 1.07 17.50 -8.58
C ARG A 105 0.35 17.92 -7.28
N TRP A 106 0.26 16.99 -6.32
CA TRP A 106 -0.22 17.20 -4.94
C TRP A 106 0.91 16.89 -3.95
#